data_AF-K1V3L9-F1
#
_entry.id   AF-K1V3L9-F1
#
_cell.length_a   1.000
_cell.length_b   1.000
_cell.length_c   1.000
_cell.angle_alpha   90.00
_cell.angle_beta   90.00
_cell.angle_gamma   90.00
#
_symmetry.space_group_name_H-M   'P 1'
#
loop_
_entity.id
_entity.type
_entity.pdbx_description
1 polymer ?
#
loop_
_entity_poly.entity_id
_entity_poly.type
_entity_poly.pdbx_seq_one_letter_code
_entity_poly.pdbx_strand_id
1 'polypeptide(L)'
;MPDQNKKIISKYQGDKNPDKRYLKLGRKITDVVAHKIGGVTSDDPEYWGLREVLTPEMCDVANKMKLRKHYTFEQLLAMNKEYEAIDLQKLLDEMSYIGILEYDYGDNYDHNHELKDRPRIRRYRVPFYVPGSAELFNSSVDRIAKNPAVASFFERMTFVPLAGITQMVPPGGDGIGMHVIPVEKAIDAKSESVDLEHISYWLQKYEGHISAGICSCRASRAVLGDGCTDDFDDWCIQLGDMADYTVETGRAHYITKERALEILKLAEKNGYVHQITNIDGENKIFDICNCNVKICNALRTSLLFNTPYLSRSAYTAKVTKENCVACGKCVETCPAGAVKLGQKLCHKDGTDFKYKHAPLPDNNIWGPYAWDENYRDTARMSNTYPTGSAPCKAACPAHVPVQAYLRLARDGKYREA
;
A
#
# COMPACT_ATOMS: atom_id res chain seq x y z
N MET A 1 10.49 -9.55 14.27
CA MET A 1 9.28 -9.31 13.45
C MET A 1 8.18 -9.12 14.46
N PRO A 2 7.26 -8.17 14.24
CA PRO A 2 6.16 -7.96 15.17
C PRO A 2 5.45 -9.28 15.49
N ASP A 3 5.18 -9.51 16.78
CA ASP A 3 4.42 -10.67 17.24
C ASP A 3 3.05 -10.72 16.54
N GLN A 4 2.49 -11.93 16.43
CA GLN A 4 1.11 -12.07 15.94
C GLN A 4 0.20 -11.44 16.97
N ASN A 5 -0.95 -10.92 16.51
CA ASN A 5 -2.00 -10.55 17.42
C ASN A 5 -2.35 -11.74 18.33
N LYS A 6 -2.22 -11.56 19.65
CA LYS A 6 -2.43 -12.63 20.65
C LYS A 6 -3.90 -12.83 21.00
N LYS A 7 -4.78 -11.91 20.60
CA LYS A 7 -6.22 -11.94 20.91
C LYS A 7 -7.03 -12.59 19.78
N ILE A 8 -6.64 -12.34 18.54
CA ILE A 8 -7.32 -12.83 17.35
C ILE A 8 -6.41 -13.86 16.68
N ILE A 9 -6.70 -15.13 16.97
CA ILE A 9 -5.99 -16.28 16.44
C ILE A 9 -6.99 -17.13 15.68
N SER A 10 -6.60 -17.61 14.48
CA SER A 10 -7.46 -18.51 13.71
C SER A 10 -7.68 -19.80 14.47
N LYS A 11 -8.91 -20.31 14.47
CA LYS A 11 -9.24 -21.64 15.01
C LYS A 11 -8.59 -22.78 14.23
N TYR A 12 -8.07 -22.51 13.04
CA TYR A 12 -7.40 -23.48 12.17
C TYR A 12 -5.88 -23.47 12.29
N GLN A 13 -5.32 -22.50 13.03
CA GLN A 13 -3.89 -22.45 13.29
C GLN A 13 -3.49 -23.66 14.16
N GLY A 14 -2.49 -24.42 13.69
CA GLY A 14 -2.04 -25.63 14.37
C GLY A 14 -3.00 -26.83 14.23
N ASP A 15 -3.85 -26.87 13.20
CA ASP A 15 -4.68 -28.04 12.90
C ASP A 15 -3.84 -29.33 12.83
N LYS A 16 -4.23 -30.32 13.64
CA LYS A 16 -3.56 -31.63 13.70
C LYS A 16 -3.72 -32.44 12.41
N ASN A 17 -4.78 -32.19 11.65
CA ASN A 17 -5.08 -32.90 10.40
C ASN A 17 -5.34 -31.90 9.27
N PRO A 18 -4.30 -31.19 8.80
CA PRO A 18 -4.49 -30.10 7.85
C PRO A 18 -4.95 -30.61 6.48
N ASP A 19 -6.06 -30.03 5.99
CA ASP A 19 -6.55 -30.30 4.65
C ASP A 19 -5.53 -29.83 3.58
N LYS A 20 -5.06 -30.80 2.78
CA LYS A 20 -4.00 -30.62 1.77
C LYS A 20 -4.37 -29.63 0.67
N ARG A 21 -5.66 -29.37 0.43
CA ARG A 21 -6.11 -28.43 -0.61
C ARG A 21 -5.69 -27.00 -0.29
N TYR A 22 -5.83 -26.60 0.97
CA TYR A 22 -5.41 -25.28 1.45
C TYR A 22 -3.90 -25.15 1.51
N LEU A 23 -3.18 -26.19 1.98
CA LEU A 23 -1.70 -26.17 1.97
C LEU A 23 -1.14 -26.02 0.55
N LYS A 24 -1.74 -26.72 -0.43
CA LYS A 24 -1.37 -26.63 -1.84
C LYS A 24 -1.66 -25.24 -2.42
N LEU A 25 -2.84 -24.69 -2.13
CA LEU A 25 -3.20 -23.36 -2.61
C LEU A 25 -2.32 -22.28 -1.97
N GLY A 26 -2.09 -22.38 -0.66
CA GLY A 26 -1.21 -21.52 0.09
C GLY A 26 0.20 -21.48 -0.47
N ARG A 27 0.79 -22.66 -0.71
CA ARG A 27 2.12 -22.77 -1.34
C ARG A 27 2.15 -22.24 -2.77
N LYS A 28 1.05 -22.33 -3.51
CA LYS A 28 0.96 -21.80 -4.88
C LYS A 28 1.01 -20.27 -4.89
N ILE A 29 0.27 -19.62 -3.99
CA ILE A 29 0.10 -18.16 -3.98
C ILE A 29 1.25 -17.47 -3.26
N THR A 30 1.75 -18.05 -2.17
CA THR A 30 2.75 -17.43 -1.30
C THR A 30 3.97 -16.94 -2.06
N ASP A 31 4.52 -15.82 -1.61
CA ASP A 31 5.80 -15.24 -1.99
C ASP A 31 6.88 -15.49 -0.92
N VAL A 32 6.54 -16.15 0.20
CA VAL A 32 7.50 -16.60 1.21
C VAL A 32 8.39 -17.71 0.63
N VAL A 33 9.65 -17.36 0.33
CA VAL A 33 10.63 -18.28 -0.30
C VAL A 33 10.79 -19.59 0.49
N ALA A 34 10.87 -19.50 1.82
CA ALA A 34 10.99 -20.68 2.68
C ALA A 34 9.79 -21.63 2.54
N HIS A 35 8.57 -21.10 2.45
CA HIS A 35 7.35 -21.91 2.33
C HIS A 35 7.19 -22.48 0.91
N LYS A 36 7.67 -21.77 -0.13
CA LYS A 36 7.75 -22.32 -1.49
C LYS A 36 8.63 -23.56 -1.55
N ILE A 37 9.76 -23.56 -0.83
CA ILE A 37 10.74 -24.66 -0.85
C ILE A 37 10.34 -25.76 0.13
N GLY A 38 10.17 -25.42 1.41
CA GLY A 38 9.92 -26.35 2.51
C GLY A 38 8.47 -26.81 2.64
N GLY A 39 7.53 -26.11 2.00
CA GLY A 39 6.10 -26.35 2.13
C GLY A 39 5.44 -25.42 3.14
N VAL A 40 4.11 -25.38 3.09
CA VAL A 40 3.24 -24.69 4.04
C VAL A 40 2.72 -25.72 5.05
N THR A 41 2.59 -25.31 6.30
CA THR A 41 2.08 -26.08 7.43
C THR A 41 0.79 -25.48 7.96
N SER A 42 0.16 -26.14 8.95
CA SER A 42 -1.05 -25.64 9.61
C SER A 42 -0.81 -24.40 10.48
N ASP A 43 0.43 -24.12 10.87
CA ASP A 43 0.79 -22.94 11.67
C ASP A 43 0.97 -21.69 10.81
N ASP A 44 1.17 -21.88 9.50
CA ASP A 44 1.48 -20.81 8.56
C ASP A 44 0.23 -20.01 8.16
N PRO A 45 0.34 -18.67 8.03
CA PRO A 45 -0.77 -17.80 7.66
C PRO A 45 -1.49 -18.18 6.37
N GLU A 46 -0.74 -18.67 5.39
CA GLU A 46 -1.28 -19.13 4.12
C GLU A 46 -2.34 -20.22 4.29
N TYR A 47 -2.18 -21.11 5.28
CA TYR A 47 -3.14 -22.17 5.53
C TYR A 47 -4.39 -21.64 6.22
N TRP A 48 -4.21 -21.09 7.42
CA TRP A 48 -5.35 -20.72 8.24
C TRP A 48 -6.10 -19.51 7.67
N GLY A 49 -5.41 -18.56 7.02
CA GLY A 49 -6.04 -17.40 6.38
C GLY A 49 -6.97 -17.78 5.23
N LEU A 50 -6.57 -18.76 4.40
CA LEU A 50 -7.44 -19.31 3.36
C LEU A 50 -8.63 -20.06 3.96
N ARG A 51 -8.40 -20.86 5.01
CA ARG A 51 -9.42 -21.73 5.60
C ARG A 51 -10.49 -21.00 6.41
N GLU A 52 -10.21 -19.78 6.86
CA GLU A 52 -11.22 -18.90 7.46
C GLU A 52 -12.33 -18.51 6.47
N VAL A 53 -12.04 -18.44 5.17
CA VAL A 53 -13.00 -17.86 4.20
C VAL A 53 -13.32 -18.75 3.01
N LEU A 54 -12.48 -19.72 2.68
CA LEU A 54 -12.71 -20.59 1.52
C LEU A 54 -13.27 -21.93 1.92
N THR A 55 -14.14 -22.47 1.06
CA THR A 55 -14.51 -23.88 1.11
C THR A 55 -13.46 -24.74 0.42
N PRO A 56 -13.47 -26.07 0.67
CA PRO A 56 -12.54 -26.94 -0.01
C PRO A 56 -12.75 -27.02 -1.53
N GLU A 57 -13.99 -26.88 -2.00
CA GLU A 57 -14.35 -26.88 -3.42
C GLU A 57 -13.76 -25.66 -4.14
N MET A 58 -13.82 -24.48 -3.51
CA MET A 58 -13.16 -23.26 -4.00
C MET A 58 -11.64 -23.47 -4.14
N CYS A 59 -11.04 -24.15 -3.16
CA CYS A 59 -9.61 -24.48 -3.20
C CYS A 59 -9.29 -25.43 -4.36
N ASP A 60 -10.15 -26.40 -4.67
CA ASP A 60 -9.95 -27.32 -5.80
C ASP A 60 -9.97 -26.58 -7.15
N VAL A 61 -10.92 -25.66 -7.35
CA VAL A 61 -10.98 -24.80 -8.55
C VAL A 61 -9.73 -23.93 -8.67
N ALA A 62 -9.39 -23.17 -7.61
CA ALA A 62 -8.22 -22.30 -7.62
C ALA A 62 -6.90 -23.07 -7.81
N ASN A 63 -6.81 -24.30 -7.29
CA ASN A 63 -5.63 -25.15 -7.46
C ASN A 63 -5.39 -25.61 -8.90
N LYS A 64 -6.44 -25.69 -9.74
CA LYS A 64 -6.31 -26.00 -11.18
C LYS A 64 -5.81 -24.79 -11.98
N MET A 65 -6.01 -23.57 -11.50
CA MET A 65 -5.54 -22.35 -12.14
C MET A 65 -4.03 -22.14 -11.93
N LYS A 66 -3.37 -21.50 -12.90
CA LYS A 66 -2.02 -20.95 -12.74
C LYS A 66 -2.11 -19.59 -12.07
N LEU A 67 -1.21 -19.32 -11.14
CA LEU A 67 -1.12 -18.03 -10.45
C LEU A 67 -0.98 -16.91 -11.49
N ARG A 68 -1.80 -15.84 -11.35
CA ARG A 68 -1.78 -14.62 -12.17
C ARG A 68 -2.04 -14.81 -13.67
N LYS A 69 -2.44 -16.02 -14.10
CA LYS A 69 -2.91 -16.27 -15.46
C LYS A 69 -4.42 -16.01 -15.53
N HIS A 70 -4.85 -15.30 -16.57
CA HIS A 70 -6.26 -15.08 -16.86
C HIS A 70 -6.90 -16.28 -17.55
N TYR A 71 -8.16 -16.54 -17.21
CA TYR A 71 -8.99 -17.59 -17.78
C TYR A 71 -10.40 -17.06 -18.08
N THR A 72 -10.95 -17.38 -19.25
CA THR A 72 -12.39 -17.13 -19.50
C THR A 72 -13.25 -18.14 -18.76
N PHE A 73 -14.55 -17.86 -18.65
CA PHE A 73 -15.50 -18.81 -18.06
C PHE A 73 -15.46 -20.18 -18.75
N GLU A 74 -15.42 -20.22 -20.09
CA GLU A 74 -15.40 -21.45 -20.87
C GLU A 74 -14.14 -22.28 -20.60
N GLN A 75 -13.00 -21.62 -20.40
CA GLN A 75 -11.75 -22.30 -20.04
C GLN A 75 -11.85 -22.90 -18.63
N LEU A 76 -12.43 -22.17 -17.68
CA LEU A 76 -12.65 -22.69 -16.32
C LEU A 76 -13.64 -23.85 -16.32
N LEU A 77 -14.72 -23.77 -17.10
CA LEU A 77 -15.68 -24.86 -17.25
C LEU A 77 -15.02 -26.11 -17.85
N ALA A 78 -14.20 -25.96 -18.87
CA ALA A 78 -13.45 -27.07 -19.47
C ALA A 78 -12.46 -27.73 -18.50
N MET A 79 -11.93 -26.97 -17.53
CA MET A 79 -11.04 -27.45 -16.46
C MET A 79 -11.79 -28.08 -15.27
N ASN A 80 -13.10 -27.84 -15.17
CA ASN A 80 -13.95 -28.24 -14.05
C ASN A 80 -15.21 -28.96 -14.56
N LYS A 81 -15.00 -30.04 -15.33
CA LYS A 81 -16.06 -30.82 -16.00
C LYS A 81 -17.06 -31.49 -15.04
N GLU A 82 -16.74 -31.52 -13.76
CA GLU A 82 -17.62 -32.02 -12.71
C GLU A 82 -18.74 -31.05 -12.32
N TYR A 83 -18.69 -29.79 -12.79
CA TYR A 83 -19.71 -28.78 -12.53
C TYR A 83 -20.57 -28.53 -13.76
N GLU A 84 -21.87 -28.32 -13.53
CA GLU A 84 -22.74 -27.66 -14.50
C GLU A 84 -22.40 -26.16 -14.59
N ALA A 85 -22.63 -25.55 -15.75
CA ALA A 85 -22.24 -24.16 -16.01
C ALA A 85 -22.80 -23.17 -14.98
N ILE A 86 -24.07 -23.35 -14.57
CA ILE A 86 -24.72 -22.47 -13.60
C ILE A 86 -24.10 -22.58 -12.20
N ASP A 87 -23.68 -23.78 -11.80
CA ASP A 87 -23.13 -24.03 -10.47
C ASP A 87 -21.68 -23.56 -10.39
N LEU A 88 -20.91 -23.75 -11.46
CA LEU A 88 -19.58 -23.17 -11.55
C LEU A 88 -19.64 -21.65 -11.53
N GLN A 89 -20.57 -21.02 -12.27
CA GLN A 89 -20.68 -19.56 -12.27
C GLN A 89 -20.98 -19.01 -10.87
N LYS A 90 -21.92 -19.62 -10.13
CA LYS A 90 -22.20 -19.24 -8.74
C LYS A 90 -20.97 -19.37 -7.85
N LEU A 91 -20.21 -20.47 -7.99
CA LEU A 91 -18.99 -20.68 -7.22
C LEU A 91 -17.92 -19.64 -7.55
N LEU A 92 -17.75 -19.28 -8.82
CA LEU A 92 -16.82 -18.24 -9.25
C LEU A 92 -17.24 -16.86 -8.75
N ASP A 93 -18.52 -16.52 -8.81
CA ASP A 93 -19.07 -15.27 -8.27
C ASP A 93 -18.82 -15.18 -6.75
N GLU A 94 -19.03 -16.28 -6.01
CA GLU A 94 -18.74 -16.33 -4.58
C GLU A 94 -17.23 -16.22 -4.29
N MET A 95 -16.38 -16.93 -5.05
CA MET A 95 -14.92 -16.81 -4.93
C MET A 95 -14.42 -15.39 -5.21
N SER A 96 -15.03 -14.69 -6.17
CA SER A 96 -14.74 -13.29 -6.47
C SER A 96 -15.33 -12.33 -5.45
N TYR A 97 -16.52 -12.62 -4.93
CA TYR A 97 -17.08 -11.90 -3.79
C TYR A 97 -16.21 -12.05 -2.55
N ILE A 98 -15.63 -13.23 -2.28
CA ILE A 98 -14.69 -13.45 -1.16
C ILE A 98 -13.38 -12.73 -1.42
N GLY A 99 -12.87 -12.80 -2.65
CA GLY A 99 -11.64 -12.14 -3.09
C GLY A 99 -10.47 -13.07 -3.37
N ILE A 100 -10.68 -14.38 -3.49
CA ILE A 100 -9.62 -15.31 -3.93
C ILE A 100 -9.46 -15.29 -5.46
N LEU A 101 -10.51 -14.85 -6.18
CA LEU A 101 -10.47 -14.58 -7.60
C LEU A 101 -10.72 -13.10 -7.86
N GLU A 102 -9.86 -12.50 -8.66
CA GLU A 102 -10.14 -11.24 -9.33
C GLU A 102 -10.66 -11.53 -10.73
N TYR A 103 -11.49 -10.62 -11.26
CA TYR A 103 -11.78 -10.60 -12.68
C TYR A 103 -11.60 -9.21 -13.25
N ASP A 104 -11.25 -9.16 -14.53
CA ASP A 104 -11.15 -7.94 -15.32
C ASP A 104 -11.83 -8.16 -16.69
N TYR A 105 -11.80 -7.13 -17.53
CA TYR A 105 -12.44 -7.13 -18.85
C TYR A 105 -11.44 -6.91 -20.00
N GLY A 106 -10.15 -7.13 -19.74
CA GLY A 106 -9.10 -7.06 -20.74
C GLY A 106 -8.15 -5.87 -20.62
N ASP A 107 -8.43 -4.90 -19.74
CA ASP A 107 -7.72 -3.61 -19.66
C ASP A 107 -7.69 -2.86 -21.01
N ASN A 108 -8.87 -2.66 -21.60
CA ASN A 108 -9.02 -2.04 -22.92
C ASN A 108 -8.91 -0.51 -22.84
N TYR A 109 -7.73 0.02 -22.52
CA TYR A 109 -7.48 1.47 -22.40
C TYR A 109 -6.22 1.88 -23.17
N ASP A 110 -6.26 3.05 -23.81
CA ASP A 110 -5.04 3.74 -24.25
C ASP A 110 -4.55 4.72 -23.17
N HIS A 111 -3.72 5.70 -23.52
CA HIS A 111 -3.23 6.67 -22.54
C HIS A 111 -4.27 7.73 -22.14
N ASN A 112 -5.40 7.83 -22.85
CA ASN A 112 -6.38 8.91 -22.72
C ASN A 112 -7.79 8.42 -22.40
N HIS A 113 -8.17 7.20 -22.81
CA HIS A 113 -9.56 6.71 -22.71
C HIS A 113 -9.70 5.20 -22.92
N GLU A 114 -10.91 4.68 -22.64
CA GLU A 114 -11.34 3.31 -22.96
C GLU A 114 -11.47 3.08 -24.48
N LEU A 115 -10.93 1.95 -24.95
CA LEU A 115 -11.03 1.46 -26.33
C LEU A 115 -12.35 0.69 -26.54
N LYS A 116 -13.40 1.42 -26.90
CA LYS A 116 -14.77 0.89 -27.02
C LYS A 116 -14.99 -0.11 -28.16
N ASP A 117 -14.05 -0.21 -29.10
CA ASP A 117 -14.09 -1.17 -30.20
C ASP A 117 -13.62 -2.58 -29.79
N ARG A 118 -13.08 -2.74 -28.57
CA ARG A 118 -12.59 -4.02 -28.05
C ARG A 118 -13.67 -4.79 -27.28
N PRO A 119 -13.69 -6.14 -27.37
CA PRO A 119 -14.69 -6.93 -26.68
C PRO A 119 -14.45 -6.93 -25.17
N ARG A 120 -15.51 -6.70 -24.41
CA ARG A 120 -15.51 -6.68 -22.95
C ARG A 120 -15.77 -8.09 -22.39
N ILE A 121 -14.75 -8.94 -22.40
CA ILE A 121 -14.86 -10.35 -21.99
C ILE A 121 -14.33 -10.52 -20.57
N ARG A 122 -15.20 -10.95 -19.64
CA ARG A 122 -14.82 -11.25 -18.27
C ARG A 122 -13.81 -12.40 -18.24
N ARG A 123 -12.68 -12.19 -17.57
CA ARG A 123 -11.66 -13.22 -17.35
C ARG A 123 -11.20 -13.20 -15.90
N TYR A 124 -11.00 -14.37 -15.32
CA TYR A 124 -10.69 -14.56 -13.90
C TYR A 124 -9.21 -14.91 -13.71
N ARG A 125 -8.63 -14.50 -12.57
CA ARG A 125 -7.29 -14.89 -12.15
C ARG A 125 -7.24 -15.15 -10.64
N VAL A 126 -6.32 -16.02 -10.22
CA VAL A 126 -5.87 -16.09 -8.83
C VAL A 126 -4.73 -15.06 -8.68
N PRO A 127 -4.90 -13.99 -7.89
CA PRO A 127 -3.87 -12.98 -7.70
C PRO A 127 -2.83 -13.44 -6.66
N PHE A 128 -1.84 -12.59 -6.35
CA PHE A 128 -0.99 -12.80 -5.18
C PHE A 128 -1.81 -12.59 -3.90
N TYR A 129 -1.19 -12.83 -2.73
CA TYR A 129 -1.79 -12.41 -1.48
C TYR A 129 -1.75 -10.89 -1.33
N VAL A 130 -0.60 -10.27 -1.61
CA VAL A 130 -0.38 -8.84 -1.49
C VAL A 130 0.51 -8.39 -2.66
N PRO A 131 0.06 -7.46 -3.52
CA PRO A 131 -1.33 -7.01 -3.60
C PRO A 131 -2.27 -8.13 -4.09
N GLY A 132 -3.50 -8.19 -3.57
CA GLY A 132 -4.52 -9.14 -4.03
C GLY A 132 -5.36 -9.78 -2.93
N SER A 133 -5.38 -11.12 -2.86
CA SER A 133 -6.40 -11.87 -2.11
C SER A 133 -6.48 -11.48 -0.64
N ALA A 134 -5.35 -11.22 0.02
CA ALA A 134 -5.35 -10.88 1.44
C ALA A 134 -5.95 -9.49 1.70
N GLU A 135 -5.75 -8.54 0.79
CA GLU A 135 -6.42 -7.22 0.82
C GLU A 135 -7.91 -7.37 0.56
N LEU A 136 -8.28 -8.21 -0.41
CA LEU A 136 -9.66 -8.42 -0.81
C LEU A 136 -10.47 -9.18 0.24
N PHE A 137 -9.85 -10.08 1.01
CA PHE A 137 -10.51 -10.68 2.19
C PHE A 137 -10.87 -9.61 3.22
N ASN A 138 -10.16 -8.48 3.24
CA ASN A 138 -10.34 -7.37 4.18
C ASN A 138 -11.05 -6.13 3.59
N SER A 139 -11.59 -6.20 2.37
CA SER A 139 -12.31 -5.07 1.74
C SER A 139 -13.81 -5.06 1.98
N SER A 140 -14.28 -5.72 3.05
CA SER A 140 -15.68 -5.69 3.50
C SER A 140 -15.75 -5.82 5.02
N VAL A 141 -16.48 -4.91 5.66
CA VAL A 141 -16.64 -4.88 7.12
C VAL A 141 -17.29 -6.16 7.64
N ASP A 142 -18.35 -6.62 6.98
CA ASP A 142 -19.08 -7.84 7.38
C ASP A 142 -18.19 -9.09 7.30
N ARG A 143 -17.36 -9.20 6.25
CA ARG A 143 -16.44 -10.34 6.10
C ARG A 143 -15.36 -10.35 7.18
N ILE A 144 -14.76 -9.19 7.48
CA ILE A 144 -13.76 -9.12 8.55
C ILE A 144 -14.43 -9.42 9.91
N ALA A 145 -15.64 -8.92 10.16
CA ALA A 145 -16.36 -9.19 11.40
C ALA A 145 -16.67 -10.69 11.59
N LYS A 146 -17.05 -11.39 10.50
CA LYS A 146 -17.30 -12.83 10.52
C LYS A 146 -16.03 -13.67 10.67
N ASN A 147 -14.93 -13.22 10.09
CA ASN A 147 -13.66 -13.96 10.03
C ASN A 147 -12.47 -13.09 10.47
N PRO A 148 -12.42 -12.61 11.73
CA PRO A 148 -11.46 -11.58 12.15
C PRO A 148 -9.99 -12.00 12.02
N ALA A 149 -9.70 -13.31 12.00
CA ALA A 149 -8.35 -13.82 11.77
C ALA A 149 -7.79 -13.42 10.40
N VAL A 150 -8.63 -13.14 9.39
CA VAL A 150 -8.14 -12.66 8.07
C VAL A 150 -7.45 -11.29 8.15
N ALA A 151 -7.73 -10.49 9.18
CA ALA A 151 -6.99 -9.26 9.43
C ALA A 151 -5.55 -9.56 9.86
N SER A 152 -5.34 -10.56 10.71
CA SER A 152 -3.98 -11.02 11.04
C SER A 152 -3.30 -11.65 9.83
N PHE A 153 -4.04 -12.42 9.02
CA PHE A 153 -3.53 -13.02 7.79
C PHE A 153 -2.95 -11.95 6.86
N PHE A 154 -3.73 -10.89 6.59
CA PHE A 154 -3.32 -9.81 5.71
C PHE A 154 -2.04 -9.10 6.19
N GLU A 155 -1.95 -8.79 7.48
CA GLU A 155 -0.70 -8.25 8.06
C GLU A 155 0.47 -9.22 7.94
N ARG A 156 0.26 -10.52 8.16
CA ARG A 156 1.35 -11.50 8.04
C ARG A 156 1.86 -11.59 6.60
N MET A 157 0.95 -11.59 5.62
CA MET A 157 1.33 -11.61 4.21
C MET A 157 2.04 -10.32 3.77
N THR A 158 1.93 -9.21 4.51
CA THR A 158 2.73 -8.00 4.22
C THR A 158 4.14 -8.03 4.82
N PHE A 159 4.42 -8.87 5.83
CA PHE A 159 5.71 -8.87 6.54
C PHE A 159 6.54 -10.13 6.29
N VAL A 160 5.92 -11.31 6.38
CA VAL A 160 6.62 -12.60 6.35
C VAL A 160 7.39 -12.82 5.05
N PRO A 161 6.84 -12.51 3.86
CA PRO A 161 7.58 -12.69 2.61
C PRO A 161 8.86 -11.84 2.55
N LEU A 162 8.87 -10.68 3.22
CA LEU A 162 9.91 -9.67 3.10
C LEU A 162 11.01 -9.78 4.16
N ALA A 163 10.71 -10.36 5.31
CA ALA A 163 11.63 -10.45 6.44
C ALA A 163 12.98 -11.13 6.14
N GLY A 164 13.08 -11.93 5.06
CA GLY A 164 14.35 -12.55 4.63
C GLY A 164 15.00 -11.92 3.40
N ILE A 165 14.31 -11.01 2.70
CA ILE A 165 14.69 -10.58 1.34
C ILE A 165 14.74 -9.06 1.16
N THR A 166 14.50 -8.26 2.20
CA THR A 166 14.49 -6.78 2.12
C THR A 166 15.74 -6.15 1.50
N GLN A 167 16.91 -6.76 1.71
CA GLN A 167 18.20 -6.39 1.13
C GLN A 167 18.34 -6.72 -0.36
N MET A 168 17.46 -7.57 -0.89
CA MET A 168 17.42 -7.96 -2.30
C MET A 168 16.34 -7.21 -3.10
N VAL A 169 15.55 -6.36 -2.45
CA VAL A 169 14.54 -5.55 -3.14
C VAL A 169 15.27 -4.51 -4.00
N PRO A 170 15.11 -4.51 -5.32
CA PRO A 170 15.81 -3.58 -6.20
C PRO A 170 15.18 -2.17 -6.13
N PRO A 171 15.89 -1.13 -6.61
CA PRO A 171 15.31 0.18 -6.82
C PRO A 171 14.02 0.11 -7.64
N GLY A 172 12.95 0.75 -7.15
CA GLY A 172 11.62 0.68 -7.76
C GLY A 172 10.73 -0.46 -7.24
N GLY A 173 11.25 -1.32 -6.37
CA GLY A 173 10.44 -2.26 -5.60
C GLY A 173 9.97 -3.52 -6.33
N ASP A 174 10.26 -3.68 -7.64
CA ASP A 174 9.94 -4.87 -8.47
C ASP A 174 8.48 -5.37 -8.36
N GLY A 175 7.53 -4.45 -8.19
CA GLY A 175 6.12 -4.79 -7.96
C GLY A 175 5.80 -5.43 -6.59
N ILE A 176 6.82 -5.64 -5.76
CA ILE A 176 6.72 -6.02 -4.34
C ILE A 176 6.40 -4.79 -3.48
N GLY A 177 7.00 -3.66 -3.83
CA GLY A 177 6.76 -2.36 -3.21
C GLY A 177 5.63 -1.58 -3.88
N MET A 178 5.13 -0.57 -3.17
CA MET A 178 4.28 0.47 -3.72
C MET A 178 5.13 1.61 -4.28
N HIS A 179 4.59 2.38 -5.22
CA HIS A 179 5.19 3.63 -5.69
C HIS A 179 4.48 4.83 -5.09
N VAL A 180 5.22 5.74 -4.46
CA VAL A 180 4.68 6.96 -3.84
C VAL A 180 4.62 8.07 -4.88
N ILE A 181 3.41 8.52 -5.18
CA ILE A 181 3.21 9.69 -6.03
C ILE A 181 3.16 10.94 -5.13
N PRO A 182 4.01 11.95 -5.38
CA PRO A 182 3.96 13.19 -4.61
C PRO A 182 2.69 13.98 -4.94
N VAL A 183 2.37 14.96 -4.10
CA VAL A 183 1.32 15.95 -4.41
C VAL A 183 1.65 16.60 -5.74
N GLU A 184 0.74 16.53 -6.70
CA GLU A 184 0.99 16.93 -8.09
C GLU A 184 1.43 18.40 -8.20
N LYS A 185 0.88 19.28 -7.35
CA LYS A 185 1.29 20.70 -7.24
C LYS A 185 2.78 20.89 -6.88
N ALA A 186 3.41 19.88 -6.28
CA ALA A 186 4.83 19.90 -5.92
C ALA A 186 5.75 19.39 -7.04
N ILE A 187 5.20 18.80 -8.10
CA ILE A 187 5.93 18.42 -9.31
C ILE A 187 6.14 19.69 -10.14
N ASP A 188 7.38 19.93 -10.60
CA ASP A 188 7.66 21.10 -11.43
C ASP A 188 6.87 20.97 -12.75
N ALA A 189 6.15 22.02 -13.13
CA ALA A 189 5.40 22.09 -14.38
C ALA A 189 6.32 22.18 -15.61
N LYS A 190 7.64 22.24 -15.41
CA LYS A 190 8.62 22.15 -16.50
C LYS A 190 8.62 20.75 -17.11
N SER A 191 8.74 20.75 -18.44
CA SER A 191 8.44 19.67 -19.41
C SER A 191 9.18 18.33 -19.29
N GLU A 192 9.76 17.98 -18.14
CA GLU A 192 10.56 16.76 -17.91
C GLU A 192 9.94 15.79 -16.91
N SER A 193 8.78 16.10 -16.31
CA SER A 193 8.08 15.16 -15.45
C SER A 193 7.36 14.08 -16.27
N VAL A 194 7.49 12.82 -15.86
CA VAL A 194 6.87 11.67 -16.53
C VAL A 194 5.37 11.65 -16.22
N ASP A 195 4.52 11.48 -17.24
CA ASP A 195 3.05 11.47 -17.10
C ASP A 195 2.54 10.53 -15.99
N LEU A 196 3.18 9.36 -15.84
CA LEU A 196 2.83 8.34 -14.85
C LEU A 196 2.97 8.83 -13.39
N GLU A 197 3.73 9.91 -13.15
CA GLU A 197 3.88 10.54 -11.84
C GLU A 197 2.77 11.55 -11.53
N HIS A 198 1.86 11.80 -12.46
CA HIS A 198 0.73 12.71 -12.28
C HIS A 198 -0.54 11.89 -12.01
N ILE A 199 -1.23 12.21 -10.91
CA ILE A 199 -2.49 11.51 -10.58
C ILE A 199 -3.56 11.89 -11.61
N SER A 200 -3.54 13.14 -12.08
CA SER A 200 -4.45 13.64 -13.10
C SER A 200 -4.40 12.82 -14.40
N TYR A 201 -3.22 12.31 -14.79
CA TYR A 201 -3.05 11.41 -15.94
C TYR A 201 -3.88 10.13 -15.76
N TRP A 202 -3.72 9.44 -14.64
CA TRP A 202 -4.43 8.18 -14.37
C TRP A 202 -5.94 8.36 -14.26
N LEU A 203 -6.38 9.44 -13.60
CA LEU A 203 -7.80 9.77 -13.51
C LEU A 203 -8.42 10.12 -14.87
N GLN A 204 -7.64 10.69 -15.80
CA GLN A 204 -8.10 10.93 -17.17
C GLN A 204 -8.18 9.63 -17.97
N LYS A 205 -7.12 8.82 -17.94
CA LYS A 205 -7.05 7.54 -18.66
C LYS A 205 -8.26 6.64 -18.36
N TYR A 206 -8.64 6.57 -17.08
CA TYR A 206 -9.71 5.70 -16.59
C TYR A 206 -11.04 6.44 -16.34
N GLU A 207 -11.24 7.61 -16.93
CA GLU A 207 -12.48 8.37 -16.76
C GLU A 207 -13.71 7.53 -17.17
N GLY A 208 -14.73 7.51 -16.30
CA GLY A 208 -15.90 6.63 -16.42
C GLY A 208 -15.77 5.30 -15.68
N HIS A 209 -14.56 4.89 -15.31
CA HIS A 209 -14.24 3.68 -14.55
C HIS A 209 -13.38 4.02 -13.34
N ILE A 210 -13.93 4.84 -12.44
CA ILE A 210 -13.29 5.26 -11.19
C ILE A 210 -14.25 4.91 -10.05
N SER A 211 -13.77 4.22 -9.02
CA SER A 211 -14.56 3.96 -7.81
C SER A 211 -13.79 4.36 -6.56
N ALA A 212 -14.51 4.56 -5.47
CA ALA A 212 -13.93 4.69 -4.13
C ALA A 212 -14.58 3.67 -3.21
N GLY A 213 -13.77 3.09 -2.33
CA GLY A 213 -14.21 2.05 -1.43
C GLY A 213 -13.35 1.94 -0.18
N ILE A 214 -13.66 0.91 0.62
CA ILE A 214 -13.06 0.67 1.92
C ILE A 214 -11.54 0.52 1.81
N CYS A 215 -10.81 1.21 2.68
CA CYS A 215 -9.40 0.93 2.93
C CYS A 215 -9.24 -0.33 3.78
N SER A 216 -8.92 -1.45 3.14
CA SER A 216 -8.69 -2.75 3.80
C SER A 216 -7.67 -2.69 4.93
N CYS A 217 -6.64 -1.83 4.80
CA CYS A 217 -5.67 -1.62 5.89
C CYS A 217 -6.37 -1.05 7.14
N ARG A 218 -7.11 0.07 7.03
CA ARG A 218 -7.78 0.69 8.18
C ARG A 218 -8.81 -0.24 8.82
N ALA A 219 -9.64 -0.87 7.98
CA ALA A 219 -10.65 -1.82 8.45
C ALA A 219 -10.03 -3.00 9.20
N SER A 220 -8.99 -3.63 8.63
CA SER A 220 -8.32 -4.77 9.27
C SER A 220 -7.60 -4.38 10.58
N ARG A 221 -6.97 -3.20 10.63
CA ARG A 221 -6.26 -2.73 11.84
C ARG A 221 -7.22 -2.40 12.98
N ALA A 222 -8.37 -1.80 12.66
CA ALA A 222 -9.40 -1.56 13.67
C ALA A 222 -9.79 -2.85 14.39
N VAL A 223 -9.94 -3.96 13.66
CA VAL A 223 -10.26 -5.27 14.23
C VAL A 223 -9.13 -5.84 15.08
N LEU A 224 -7.87 -5.64 14.72
CA LEU A 224 -6.73 -6.08 15.54
C LEU A 224 -6.49 -5.21 16.78
N GLY A 225 -7.27 -4.14 16.98
CA GLY A 225 -7.12 -3.21 18.09
C GLY A 225 -5.96 -2.21 17.91
N ASP A 226 -5.49 -2.08 16.66
CA ASP A 226 -4.38 -1.20 16.28
C ASP A 226 -4.77 -0.23 15.15
N GLY A 227 -6.07 0.09 15.06
CA GLY A 227 -6.65 1.03 14.10
C GLY A 227 -6.34 2.51 14.37
N CYS A 228 -6.93 3.39 13.56
CA CYS A 228 -6.93 4.84 13.76
C CYS A 228 -8.35 5.36 14.01
N THR A 229 -8.45 6.64 14.36
CA THR A 229 -9.73 7.37 14.50
C THR A 229 -10.34 7.75 13.16
N ASP A 230 -9.60 7.60 12.07
CA ASP A 230 -10.06 7.93 10.73
C ASP A 230 -11.12 6.90 10.31
N ASP A 231 -12.10 7.35 9.53
CA ASP A 231 -12.98 6.43 8.84
C ASP A 231 -12.17 5.59 7.83
N PHE A 232 -12.72 4.41 7.49
CA PHE A 232 -12.12 3.52 6.50
C PHE A 232 -12.68 3.72 5.10
N ASP A 233 -13.71 4.55 4.91
CA ASP A 233 -14.42 4.68 3.65
C ASP A 233 -13.68 5.60 2.67
N ASP A 234 -13.79 5.27 1.38
CA ASP A 234 -13.34 6.08 0.24
C ASP A 234 -11.84 6.43 0.16
N TRP A 235 -10.98 5.89 1.02
CA TRP A 235 -9.54 6.15 0.97
C TRP A 235 -8.79 5.31 -0.07
N CYS A 236 -9.42 4.27 -0.62
CA CYS A 236 -8.88 3.50 -1.73
C CYS A 236 -9.68 3.84 -2.99
N ILE A 237 -9.04 4.47 -3.97
CA ILE A 237 -9.64 4.80 -5.27
C ILE A 237 -9.21 3.70 -6.24
N GLN A 238 -10.17 2.96 -6.82
CA GLN A 238 -9.87 1.96 -7.84
C GLN A 238 -10.08 2.56 -9.23
N LEU A 239 -9.38 2.01 -10.22
CA LEU A 239 -9.34 2.50 -11.59
C LEU A 239 -9.55 1.38 -12.61
N GLY A 240 -10.16 1.71 -13.74
CA GLY A 240 -10.40 0.80 -14.85
C GLY A 240 -11.19 -0.43 -14.43
N ASP A 241 -10.79 -1.60 -14.92
CA ASP A 241 -11.47 -2.86 -14.62
C ASP A 241 -11.51 -3.19 -13.10
N MET A 242 -10.57 -2.66 -12.30
CA MET A 242 -10.60 -2.85 -10.84
C MET A 242 -11.74 -2.05 -10.19
N ALA A 243 -12.06 -0.86 -10.74
CA ALA A 243 -13.24 -0.11 -10.31
C ALA A 243 -14.51 -0.93 -10.56
N ASP A 244 -14.62 -1.52 -11.74
CA ASP A 244 -15.78 -2.35 -12.08
C ASP A 244 -15.88 -3.58 -11.20
N TYR A 245 -14.79 -4.32 -11.03
CA TYR A 245 -14.74 -5.50 -10.14
C TYR A 245 -15.18 -5.16 -8.70
N THR A 246 -14.66 -4.06 -8.14
CA THR A 246 -14.98 -3.69 -6.75
C THR A 246 -16.39 -3.17 -6.58
N VAL A 247 -16.95 -2.46 -7.57
CA VAL A 247 -18.37 -2.05 -7.55
C VAL A 247 -19.29 -3.26 -7.72
N GLU A 248 -19.03 -4.11 -8.71
CA GLU A 248 -19.85 -5.30 -8.99
C GLU A 248 -19.88 -6.29 -7.82
N THR A 249 -18.83 -6.32 -7.01
CA THR A 249 -18.74 -7.16 -5.82
C THR A 249 -19.12 -6.46 -4.51
N GLY A 250 -19.64 -5.22 -4.58
CA GLY A 250 -20.19 -4.48 -3.45
C GLY A 250 -19.16 -3.95 -2.45
N ARG A 251 -17.91 -3.72 -2.89
CA ARG A 251 -16.79 -3.22 -2.07
C ARG A 251 -16.57 -1.73 -2.20
N ALA A 252 -17.00 -1.16 -3.33
CA ALA A 252 -16.79 0.22 -3.71
C ALA A 252 -18.05 0.76 -4.41
N HIS A 253 -18.05 2.06 -4.68
CA HIS A 253 -19.05 2.70 -5.52
C HIS A 253 -18.37 3.61 -6.54
N TYR A 254 -18.98 3.75 -7.72
CA TYR A 254 -18.45 4.64 -8.76
C TYR A 254 -18.45 6.10 -8.29
N ILE A 255 -17.40 6.83 -8.67
CA ILE A 255 -17.24 8.25 -8.41
C ILE A 255 -16.80 8.97 -9.68
N THR A 256 -17.00 10.29 -9.73
CA THR A 256 -16.46 11.10 -10.84
C THR A 256 -14.98 11.43 -10.60
N LYS A 257 -14.31 11.89 -11.65
CA LYS A 257 -12.94 12.42 -11.57
C LYS A 257 -12.82 13.57 -10.58
N GLU A 258 -13.81 14.46 -10.54
CA GLU A 258 -13.84 15.60 -9.61
C GLU A 258 -13.91 15.10 -8.17
N ARG A 259 -14.76 14.10 -7.91
CA ARG A 259 -14.86 13.48 -6.58
C ARG A 259 -13.56 12.79 -6.17
N ALA A 260 -12.88 12.11 -7.09
CA ALA A 260 -11.56 11.53 -6.82
C ALA A 260 -10.54 12.62 -6.43
N LEU A 261 -10.52 13.76 -7.15
CA LEU A 261 -9.66 14.90 -6.81
C LEU A 261 -9.99 15.52 -5.44
N GLU A 262 -11.25 15.53 -5.02
CA GLU A 262 -11.63 15.98 -3.68
C GLU A 262 -11.10 15.05 -2.59
N ILE A 263 -11.22 13.72 -2.77
CA ILE A 263 -10.69 12.70 -1.85
C ILE A 263 -9.17 12.87 -1.71
N LEU A 264 -8.46 13.03 -2.83
CA LEU A 264 -7.01 13.22 -2.84
C LEU A 264 -6.59 14.49 -2.08
N LYS A 265 -7.27 15.62 -2.32
CA LYS A 265 -7.00 16.87 -1.58
C LYS A 265 -7.27 16.73 -0.08
N LEU A 266 -8.32 15.99 0.29
CA LEU A 266 -8.63 15.72 1.69
C LEU A 266 -7.55 14.83 2.33
N ALA A 267 -7.09 13.81 1.61
CA ALA A 267 -5.99 12.94 2.04
C ALA A 267 -4.71 13.74 2.27
N GLU A 268 -4.35 14.65 1.37
CA GLU A 268 -3.22 15.55 1.51
C GLU A 268 -3.34 16.44 2.74
N LYS A 269 -4.53 17.01 2.98
CA LYS A 269 -4.81 17.84 4.16
C LYS A 269 -4.66 17.05 5.47
N ASN A 270 -4.99 15.76 5.45
CA ASN A 270 -4.81 14.85 6.59
C ASN A 270 -3.37 14.30 6.71
N GLY A 271 -2.48 14.63 5.77
CA GLY A 271 -1.10 14.14 5.74
C GLY A 271 -0.98 12.67 5.35
N TYR A 272 -1.93 12.15 4.59
CA TYR A 272 -1.84 10.81 3.99
C TYR A 272 -0.91 10.83 2.77
N VAL A 273 -0.38 9.66 2.45
CA VAL A 273 0.57 9.46 1.36
C VAL A 273 -0.14 8.73 0.22
N HIS A 274 -0.12 9.31 -0.98
CA HIS A 274 -0.64 8.69 -2.18
C HIS A 274 0.31 7.57 -2.63
N GLN A 275 -0.24 6.38 -2.86
CA GLN A 275 0.52 5.22 -3.34
C GLN A 275 -0.21 4.55 -4.49
N ILE A 276 0.54 4.12 -5.49
CA ILE A 276 0.04 3.30 -6.60
C ILE A 276 0.81 1.98 -6.67
N THR A 277 0.24 1.03 -7.41
CA THR A 277 0.82 -0.27 -7.73
C THR A 277 0.99 -0.42 -9.24
N ASN A 278 2.15 -0.90 -9.68
CA ASN A 278 2.45 -1.14 -11.10
C ASN A 278 2.82 -2.61 -11.39
N ILE A 279 2.35 -3.54 -10.57
CA ILE A 279 2.64 -4.99 -10.70
C ILE A 279 2.15 -5.61 -12.03
N ASP A 280 1.24 -4.92 -12.72
CA ASP A 280 0.69 -5.34 -14.02
C ASP A 280 1.38 -4.63 -15.21
N GLY A 281 2.43 -3.85 -14.96
CA GLY A 281 3.20 -3.12 -15.96
C GLY A 281 3.18 -1.60 -15.76
N GLU A 282 4.09 -0.89 -16.43
CA GLU A 282 4.27 0.56 -16.27
C GLU A 282 3.08 1.40 -16.77
N ASN A 283 2.32 0.88 -17.72
CA ASN A 283 1.18 1.58 -18.32
C ASN A 283 -0.17 1.23 -17.67
N LYS A 284 -0.17 0.55 -16.52
CA LYS A 284 -1.39 0.14 -15.81
C LYS A 284 -1.21 0.27 -14.30
N ILE A 285 -2.16 0.94 -13.66
CA ILE A 285 -2.38 0.88 -12.22
C ILE A 285 -3.81 0.44 -11.95
N PHE A 286 -4.04 -0.23 -10.83
CA PHE A 286 -5.40 -0.64 -10.46
C PHE A 286 -5.97 0.20 -9.32
N ASP A 287 -5.13 0.68 -8.39
CA ASP A 287 -5.56 1.49 -7.25
C ASP A 287 -4.66 2.72 -7.03
N ILE A 288 -5.27 3.79 -6.53
CA ILE A 288 -4.62 4.91 -5.84
C ILE A 288 -5.04 4.86 -4.37
N CYS A 289 -4.08 4.52 -3.51
CA CYS A 289 -4.28 4.39 -2.07
C CYS A 289 -3.90 5.67 -1.32
N ASN A 290 -4.77 6.15 -0.44
CA ASN A 290 -4.54 7.33 0.42
C ASN A 290 -4.12 6.90 1.83
N CYS A 291 -2.83 6.66 1.99
CA CYS A 291 -2.30 5.87 3.10
C CYS A 291 -1.94 6.70 4.33
N ASN A 292 -2.55 6.36 5.47
CA ASN A 292 -2.06 6.78 6.78
C ASN A 292 -0.81 5.96 7.13
N VAL A 293 0.33 6.63 7.34
CA VAL A 293 1.65 6.02 7.58
C VAL A 293 1.65 5.01 8.73
N LYS A 294 0.83 5.21 9.77
CA LYS A 294 0.79 4.33 10.94
C LYS A 294 -0.06 3.08 10.73
N ILE A 295 -0.90 3.06 9.69
CA ILE A 295 -1.98 2.09 9.50
C ILE A 295 -1.82 1.27 8.22
N CYS A 296 -1.37 1.89 7.13
CA CYS A 296 -1.18 1.22 5.84
C CYS A 296 -0.10 0.13 5.94
N ASN A 297 -0.45 -1.11 5.61
CA ASN A 297 0.50 -2.22 5.70
C ASN A 297 1.75 -2.02 4.82
N ALA A 298 1.63 -1.44 3.61
CA ALA A 298 2.79 -1.17 2.77
C ALA A 298 3.79 -0.20 3.43
N LEU A 299 3.32 0.95 3.95
CA LEU A 299 4.18 1.92 4.63
C LEU A 299 4.71 1.39 5.95
N ARG A 300 3.91 0.63 6.69
CA ARG A 300 4.29 -0.07 7.91
C ARG A 300 5.45 -1.04 7.64
N THR A 301 5.39 -1.80 6.56
CA THR A 301 6.46 -2.70 6.12
C THR A 301 7.72 -1.94 5.75
N SER A 302 7.60 -0.85 4.98
CA SER A 302 8.72 0.01 4.59
C SER A 302 9.45 0.59 5.81
N LEU A 303 8.70 1.03 6.83
CA LEU A 303 9.27 1.58 8.06
C LEU A 303 9.87 0.50 8.96
N LEU A 304 9.18 -0.64 9.14
CA LEU A 304 9.66 -1.76 9.95
C LEU A 304 11.04 -2.24 9.48
N PHE A 305 11.19 -2.44 8.17
CA PHE A 305 12.44 -2.94 7.60
C PHE A 305 13.41 -1.82 7.22
N ASN A 306 13.01 -0.55 7.36
CA ASN A 306 13.77 0.64 6.95
C ASN A 306 14.38 0.49 5.54
N THR A 307 13.57 0.02 4.58
CA THR A 307 14.02 -0.20 3.20
C THR A 307 13.56 0.94 2.30
N PRO A 308 14.48 1.57 1.54
CA PRO A 308 14.17 2.74 0.73
C PRO A 308 13.42 2.41 -0.57
N TYR A 309 13.12 1.13 -0.82
CA TYR A 309 12.60 0.66 -2.12
C TYR A 309 11.17 0.09 -2.07
N LEU A 310 10.58 -0.14 -0.90
CA LEU A 310 9.21 -0.68 -0.79
C LEU A 310 8.09 0.38 -0.87
N SER A 311 8.42 1.68 -0.75
CA SER A 311 7.50 2.81 -0.89
C SER A 311 8.25 4.03 -1.40
N ARG A 312 8.89 3.91 -2.57
CA ARG A 312 9.76 4.95 -3.11
C ARG A 312 8.97 5.90 -4.02
N SER A 313 9.34 7.18 -3.99
CA SER A 313 8.91 8.15 -5.00
C SER A 313 10.02 8.37 -6.02
N ALA A 314 9.67 8.71 -7.26
CA ALA A 314 10.63 9.21 -8.25
C ALA A 314 11.25 10.55 -7.83
N TYR A 315 10.59 11.29 -6.93
CA TYR A 315 11.03 12.60 -6.45
C TYR A 315 11.61 12.51 -5.05
N THR A 316 12.70 13.23 -4.82
CA THR A 316 13.32 13.38 -3.50
C THR A 316 13.27 14.84 -3.07
N ALA A 317 12.70 15.10 -1.90
CA ALA A 317 12.70 16.44 -1.33
C ALA A 317 14.14 16.93 -1.06
N LYS A 318 14.48 18.13 -1.52
CA LYS A 318 15.80 18.75 -1.34
C LYS A 318 15.68 20.11 -0.66
N VAL A 319 16.58 20.38 0.29
CA VAL A 319 16.68 21.69 0.93
C VAL A 319 17.88 22.44 0.35
N THR A 320 17.65 23.63 -0.19
CA THR A 320 18.70 24.60 -0.54
C THR A 320 19.15 25.33 0.72
N LYS A 321 20.34 25.03 1.21
CA LYS A 321 20.83 25.44 2.54
C LYS A 321 20.82 26.97 2.73
N GLU A 322 21.18 27.71 1.68
CA GLU A 322 21.29 29.17 1.66
C GLU A 322 19.93 29.86 1.86
N ASN A 323 18.86 29.15 1.50
CA ASN A 323 17.47 29.59 1.63
C ASN A 323 16.80 29.04 2.90
N CYS A 324 17.37 28.01 3.52
CA CYS A 324 16.80 27.42 4.72
C CYS A 324 16.87 28.40 5.89
N VAL A 325 15.71 28.77 6.42
CA VAL A 325 15.60 29.59 7.63
C VAL A 325 15.39 28.77 8.90
N ALA A 326 15.50 27.43 8.81
CA ALA A 326 15.19 26.50 9.90
C ALA A 326 13.76 26.71 10.45
N CYS A 327 12.77 26.90 9.58
CA CYS A 327 11.38 27.14 9.99
C CYS A 327 10.66 25.90 10.55
N GLY A 328 11.19 24.70 10.28
CA GLY A 328 10.62 23.44 10.73
C GLY A 328 9.36 22.98 9.99
N LYS A 329 8.84 23.72 9.01
CA LYS A 329 7.63 23.32 8.25
C LYS A 329 7.77 21.94 7.61
N CYS A 330 8.92 21.64 7.00
CA CYS A 330 9.20 20.32 6.41
C CYS A 330 9.14 19.17 7.43
N VAL A 331 9.54 19.43 8.68
CA VAL A 331 9.51 18.45 9.77
C VAL A 331 8.07 18.21 10.24
N GLU A 332 7.27 19.28 10.33
CA GLU A 332 5.86 19.18 10.72
C GLU A 332 5.01 18.46 9.67
N THR A 333 5.29 18.70 8.39
CA THR A 333 4.54 18.11 7.28
C THR A 333 4.92 16.65 7.03
N CYS A 334 6.17 16.23 7.29
CA CYS A 334 6.63 14.89 6.93
C CYS A 334 5.86 13.81 7.71
N PRO A 335 5.03 12.99 7.05
CA PRO A 335 4.13 12.13 7.79
C PRO A 335 4.85 10.95 8.44
N ALA A 336 5.98 10.54 7.87
CA ALA A 336 6.86 9.48 8.35
C ALA A 336 7.98 9.96 9.30
N GLY A 337 8.07 11.27 9.59
CA GLY A 337 9.14 11.80 10.46
C GLY A 337 10.56 11.63 9.89
N ALA A 338 10.68 11.48 8.58
CA ALA A 338 11.96 11.28 7.90
C ALA A 338 12.86 12.53 7.91
N VAL A 339 12.28 13.72 8.08
CA VAL A 339 13.03 14.98 8.14
C VAL A 339 13.13 15.43 9.60
N LYS A 340 14.34 15.79 10.04
CA LYS A 340 14.59 16.34 11.38
C LYS A 340 15.19 17.72 11.29
N LEU A 341 14.84 18.55 12.25
CA LEU A 341 15.44 19.87 12.44
C LEU A 341 16.83 19.71 13.04
N GLY A 342 17.79 20.48 12.53
CA GLY A 342 19.19 20.40 12.93
C GLY A 342 19.86 21.76 13.05
N GLN A 343 21.17 21.75 13.29
CA GLN A 343 22.00 22.94 13.29
C GLN A 343 22.00 23.63 11.93
N LYS A 344 21.79 24.95 11.98
CA LYS A 344 21.90 25.89 10.86
C LYS A 344 23.29 26.56 10.78
N LEU A 345 24.06 26.50 11.87
CA LEU A 345 25.34 27.21 12.00
C LEU A 345 26.46 26.40 11.33
N CYS A 346 27.29 27.06 10.54
CA CYS A 346 28.57 26.50 10.11
C CYS A 346 29.51 26.43 11.33
N HIS A 347 30.42 25.46 11.34
CA HIS A 347 31.46 25.41 12.35
C HIS A 347 32.38 26.64 12.21
N LYS A 348 33.03 27.07 13.30
CA LYS A 348 33.94 28.24 13.29
C LYS A 348 35.11 28.10 12.31
N ASP A 349 35.48 26.86 11.98
CA ASP A 349 36.51 26.50 11.01
C ASP A 349 35.98 26.46 9.55
N GLY A 350 34.72 26.84 9.32
CA GLY A 350 34.08 26.84 8.00
C GLY A 350 33.59 25.47 7.54
N THR A 351 33.71 24.42 8.36
CA THR A 351 33.21 23.08 8.01
C THR A 351 31.69 22.97 8.16
N ASP A 352 31.11 22.06 7.38
CA ASP A 352 29.69 21.75 7.40
C ASP A 352 29.36 20.65 8.40
N PHE A 353 28.27 20.82 9.14
CA PHE A 353 27.76 19.78 10.04
C PHE A 353 27.28 18.58 9.22
N LYS A 354 27.88 17.39 9.44
CA LYS A 354 27.47 16.14 8.80
C LYS A 354 26.63 15.28 9.74
N TYR A 355 25.37 15.04 9.38
CA TYR A 355 24.53 14.08 10.09
C TYR A 355 24.89 12.65 9.67
N LYS A 356 24.88 11.73 10.64
CA LYS A 356 24.96 10.30 10.33
C LYS A 356 23.64 9.89 9.65
N HIS A 357 23.75 9.27 8.49
CA HIS A 357 22.61 8.62 7.85
C HIS A 357 22.28 7.33 8.60
N ALA A 358 21.00 6.98 8.64
CA ALA A 358 20.60 5.66 9.11
C ALA A 358 21.19 4.59 8.18
N PRO A 359 21.69 3.46 8.72
CA PRO A 359 22.09 2.34 7.88
C PRO A 359 20.87 1.84 7.09
N LEU A 360 21.11 1.36 5.87
CA LEU A 360 20.09 0.83 4.97
C LEU A 360 20.39 -0.65 4.65
N PRO A 361 19.36 -1.44 4.29
CA PRO A 361 19.51 -2.86 3.96
C PRO A 361 20.31 -3.14 2.68
N ASP A 362 20.43 -2.16 1.79
CA ASP A 362 21.03 -2.32 0.45
C ASP A 362 22.54 -2.65 0.45
N ASN A 363 23.25 -2.36 1.54
CA ASN A 363 24.70 -2.53 1.64
C ASN A 363 25.14 -3.25 2.93
N ASN A 364 24.23 -3.93 3.63
CA ASN A 364 24.52 -4.56 4.92
C ASN A 364 23.85 -5.93 5.05
N ILE A 365 24.37 -6.77 5.95
CA ILE A 365 23.55 -7.86 6.51
C ILE A 365 22.37 -7.17 7.20
N TRP A 366 21.16 -7.66 6.94
CA TRP A 366 19.93 -7.07 7.46
C TRP A 366 19.07 -8.14 8.13
N GLY A 367 18.50 -7.81 9.28
CA GLY A 367 17.75 -8.76 10.09
C GLY A 367 17.14 -8.12 11.34
N PRO A 368 16.58 -8.90 12.27
CA PRO A 368 15.79 -8.39 13.40
C PRO A 368 16.45 -7.29 14.23
N TYR A 369 17.78 -7.26 14.35
CA TYR A 369 18.51 -6.23 15.08
C TYR A 369 18.45 -4.83 14.44
N ALA A 370 18.10 -4.76 13.15
CA ALA A 370 18.02 -3.53 12.37
C ALA A 370 16.57 -3.12 12.06
N TRP A 371 15.58 -3.92 12.50
CA TRP A 371 14.17 -3.61 12.33
C TRP A 371 13.70 -2.69 13.45
N ASP A 372 12.86 -1.71 13.11
CA ASP A 372 12.23 -0.85 14.12
C ASP A 372 10.82 -1.35 14.39
N GLU A 373 10.61 -2.21 15.39
CA GLU A 373 9.26 -2.71 15.71
C GLU A 373 8.35 -1.62 16.32
N ASN A 374 8.92 -0.51 16.77
CA ASN A 374 8.20 0.60 17.39
C ASN A 374 7.97 1.77 16.42
N TYR A 375 8.22 1.60 15.11
CA TYR A 375 8.16 2.68 14.11
C TYR A 375 6.89 3.52 14.19
N ARG A 376 5.75 2.91 14.57
CA ARG A 376 4.44 3.58 14.71
C ARG A 376 4.46 4.68 15.75
N ASP A 377 5.16 4.42 16.84
CA ASP A 377 5.20 5.27 18.01
C ASP A 377 6.42 6.19 17.94
N THR A 378 7.54 5.72 17.41
CA THR A 378 8.83 6.41 17.42
C THR A 378 9.07 7.31 16.22
N ALA A 379 8.43 7.07 15.06
CA ALA A 379 8.73 7.81 13.82
C ALA A 379 8.66 9.34 13.98
N ARG A 380 7.77 9.85 14.84
CA ARG A 380 7.65 11.29 15.14
C ARG A 380 8.10 11.72 16.54
N MET A 381 8.69 10.82 17.35
CA MET A 381 9.12 11.18 18.71
C MET A 381 10.31 12.14 18.73
N SER A 382 11.09 12.21 17.65
CA SER A 382 12.28 13.08 17.55
C SER A 382 12.25 13.87 16.25
N ASN A 383 11.63 15.04 16.30
CA ASN A 383 11.58 16.03 15.22
C ASN A 383 12.85 16.90 15.15
N THR A 384 13.77 16.73 16.10
CA THR A 384 15.02 17.47 16.23
C THR A 384 16.18 16.49 16.42
N TYR A 385 17.31 16.77 15.79
CA TYR A 385 18.57 16.17 16.22
C TYR A 385 18.95 16.66 17.62
N PRO A 386 19.66 15.85 18.44
CA PRO A 386 20.14 16.29 19.74
C PRO A 386 20.95 17.59 19.70
N THR A 387 21.59 17.86 18.57
CA THR A 387 22.47 19.01 18.36
C THR A 387 21.75 20.28 17.93
N GLY A 388 20.46 20.26 17.59
CA GLY A 388 19.82 21.45 17.01
C GLY A 388 18.30 21.52 17.15
N SER A 389 17.84 22.70 17.56
CA SER A 389 16.45 23.16 17.49
C SER A 389 16.38 24.44 16.63
N ALA A 390 15.19 24.93 16.30
CA ALA A 390 15.00 26.25 15.71
C ALA A 390 14.78 27.25 16.84
N PRO A 391 15.81 27.97 17.31
CA PRO A 391 15.70 28.82 18.50
C PRO A 391 14.64 29.90 18.32
N CYS A 392 14.46 30.44 17.11
CA CYS A 392 13.44 31.46 16.85
C CYS A 392 12.00 30.92 16.93
N LYS A 393 11.77 29.64 16.61
CA LYS A 393 10.45 29.00 16.73
C LYS A 393 10.21 28.54 18.17
N ALA A 394 11.21 27.91 18.78
CA ALA A 394 11.15 27.43 20.16
C ALA A 394 11.02 28.57 21.18
N ALA A 395 11.65 29.73 20.93
CA ALA A 395 11.53 30.90 21.80
C ALA A 395 10.27 31.74 21.53
N CYS A 396 9.58 31.53 20.41
CA CYS A 396 8.36 32.27 20.09
C CYS A 396 7.18 31.68 20.88
N PRO A 397 6.44 32.48 21.68
CA PRO A 397 5.29 31.97 22.43
C PRO A 397 4.22 31.35 21.53
N ALA A 398 4.01 31.92 20.34
CA ALA A 398 3.07 31.41 19.34
C ALA A 398 3.63 30.25 18.50
N HIS A 399 4.87 29.83 18.74
CA HIS A 399 5.56 28.75 18.02
C HIS A 399 5.62 29.00 16.50
N VAL A 400 5.65 30.28 16.08
CA VAL A 400 5.71 30.65 14.66
C VAL A 400 7.16 30.78 14.19
N PRO A 401 7.47 30.37 12.95
CA PRO A 401 8.82 30.49 12.39
C PRO A 401 9.12 31.93 11.94
N VAL A 402 9.34 32.86 12.88
CA VAL A 402 9.54 34.31 12.62
C VAL A 402 10.58 34.59 11.52
N GLN A 403 11.71 33.86 11.50
CA GLN A 403 12.73 34.04 10.46
C GLN A 403 12.25 33.68 9.06
N ALA A 404 11.25 32.79 8.92
CA ALA A 404 10.64 32.47 7.63
C ALA A 404 9.84 33.66 7.09
N TYR A 405 9.01 34.27 7.94
CA TYR A 405 8.20 35.44 7.58
C TYR A 405 9.08 36.62 7.18
N LEU A 406 10.15 36.88 7.95
CA LEU A 406 11.11 37.93 7.61
C LEU A 406 11.82 37.68 6.27
N ARG A 407 12.16 36.42 5.98
CA ARG A 407 12.78 36.04 4.69
C ARG A 407 11.82 36.20 3.53
N LEU A 408 10.57 35.74 3.68
CA LEU A 408 9.51 35.91 2.68
C LEU A 408 9.24 37.40 2.42
N ALA A 409 9.14 38.22 3.46
CA ALA A 409 8.96 39.67 3.34
C ALA A 409 10.15 40.34 2.63
N ARG A 410 11.39 39.96 2.99
CA ARG A 410 12.62 40.44 2.31
C ARG A 410 12.62 40.07 0.82
N ASP A 411 12.10 38.90 0.47
CA ASP A 411 12.01 38.42 -0.90
C ASP A 411 10.74 38.94 -1.62
N GLY A 412 10.01 39.90 -1.03
CA GLY A 412 8.83 40.56 -1.62
C GLY A 412 7.52 39.75 -1.56
N LYS A 413 7.52 38.60 -0.87
CA LYS A 413 6.40 37.65 -0.81
C LYS A 413 5.46 37.92 0.37
N TYR A 414 4.93 39.14 0.46
CA TYR A 414 4.15 39.61 1.62
C TYR A 414 2.82 38.89 1.88
N ARG A 415 2.24 38.20 0.88
CA ARG A 415 1.01 37.39 1.05
C ARG A 415 1.28 35.94 1.46
N GLU A 416 2.49 35.45 1.19
CA GLU A 416 2.92 34.10 1.58
C GLU A 416 3.50 34.10 3.00
N ALA A 417 4.16 35.21 3.38
CA ALA A 417 4.33 35.59 4.78
C ALA A 417 2.97 35.90 5.38
#